data_AF-A0A949N235-F1
#
_entry.id   AF-A0A949N235-F1
#
_cell.length_a   1.000
_cell.length_b   1.000
_cell.length_c   1.000
_cell.angle_alpha   90.00
_cell.angle_beta   90.00
_cell.angle_gamma   90.00
#
_symmetry.space_group_name_H-M   'P 1'
#
loop_
_entity.id
_entity.type
_entity.pdbx_description
1 polymer ?
#
loop_
_entity_poly.entity_id
_entity_poly.type
_entity_poly.pdbx_seq_one_letter_code
_entity_poly.pdbx_strand_id
1 'polypeptide(L)'
;MIIDAHNLIMGRMAAFAAKKLLQGEDVIIINAEHAVITGKKSYVFARYKQRIDRADIANPRKGPHFPRTPEGIVKRAVRGMLPHKKSRGREALKKLRVFRGIPEKYKKGDDVPIATIVDKTSPYVKVGEISKFLIARAVLREGKGRVHVNNTPLPLYRPEMAKLKIQEPLILAGDLVDTVDIKINVQGGGFMGQADAVRIAIARGLVKWSQDMDLREIYMDYDKTMLKGDSRRTEPHKPNASSKGPRAKKQKSYR
;
A
#
# COMPACT_ATOMS: atom_id res chain seq x y z
N MET A 1 11.74 5.24 -19.98
CA MET A 1 12.46 6.12 -19.03
C MET A 1 12.32 5.58 -17.62
N ILE A 2 13.43 5.44 -16.90
CA ILE A 2 13.44 5.00 -15.50
C ILE A 2 13.82 6.19 -14.62
N ILE A 3 13.03 6.51 -13.60
CA ILE A 3 13.24 7.63 -12.68
C ILE A 3 13.56 7.07 -11.30
N ASP A 4 14.72 7.41 -10.73
CA ASP A 4 14.99 7.19 -9.31
C ASP A 4 14.34 8.30 -8.47
N ALA A 5 13.45 7.93 -7.55
CA ALA A 5 12.73 8.88 -6.70
C ALA A 5 13.52 9.35 -5.46
N HIS A 6 14.77 8.89 -5.27
CA HIS A 6 15.57 9.23 -4.11
C HIS A 6 15.76 10.75 -3.94
N ASN A 7 15.31 11.32 -2.82
CA ASN A 7 15.38 12.76 -2.50
C ASN A 7 14.68 13.71 -3.48
N LEU A 8 13.92 13.19 -4.45
CA LEU A 8 13.13 14.00 -5.37
C LEU A 8 11.84 14.48 -4.69
N ILE A 9 11.48 15.73 -4.94
CA ILE A 9 10.20 16.29 -4.48
C ILE A 9 9.07 15.60 -5.27
N MET A 10 8.24 14.84 -4.57
CA MET A 10 7.19 13.99 -5.14
C MET A 10 6.29 14.73 -6.13
N GLY A 11 5.90 15.97 -5.82
CA GLY A 11 5.06 16.79 -6.70
C GLY A 11 5.76 17.19 -8.01
N ARG A 12 7.01 17.63 -7.93
CA ARG A 12 7.78 18.05 -9.12
C ARG A 12 8.11 16.86 -10.01
N MET A 13 8.53 15.74 -9.40
CA MET A 13 8.74 14.47 -10.07
C MET A 13 7.47 13.99 -10.77
N ALA A 14 6.31 14.05 -10.11
CA ALA A 14 5.05 13.60 -10.68
C ALA A 14 4.62 14.44 -11.89
N ALA A 15 4.87 15.74 -11.88
CA ALA A 15 4.53 16.63 -13.00
C ALA A 15 5.37 16.32 -14.24
N PHE A 16 6.67 16.11 -14.04
CA PHE A 16 7.57 15.69 -15.11
C PHE A 16 7.17 14.33 -15.70
N ALA A 17 6.94 13.34 -14.83
CA ALA A 17 6.49 12.02 -15.26
C ALA A 17 5.16 12.09 -16.03
N ALA A 18 4.19 12.90 -15.58
CA ALA A 18 2.92 13.09 -16.28
C ALA A 18 3.10 13.68 -17.69
N LYS A 19 4.01 14.64 -17.87
CA LYS A 19 4.33 15.22 -19.18
C LYS A 19 4.90 14.17 -20.14
N LYS A 20 5.86 13.37 -19.68
CA LYS A 20 6.46 12.28 -20.48
C LYS A 20 5.46 11.20 -20.86
N LEU A 21 4.58 10.81 -19.93
CA LEU A 21 3.49 9.87 -20.21
C LEU A 21 2.51 10.39 -21.27
N LEU A 22 2.22 11.70 -21.30
CA LEU A 22 1.36 12.32 -22.31
C LEU A 22 2.01 12.46 -23.69
N GLN A 23 3.35 12.43 -23.75
CA GLN A 23 4.15 12.30 -24.97
C GLN A 23 4.20 10.85 -25.47
N GLY A 24 3.69 9.89 -24.68
CA GLY A 24 3.59 8.49 -25.06
C GLY A 24 4.78 7.63 -24.61
N GLU A 25 5.71 8.18 -23.84
CA GLU A 25 6.83 7.42 -23.27
C GLU A 25 6.37 6.49 -22.13
N ASP A 26 7.02 5.35 -21.99
CA ASP A 26 6.84 4.46 -20.83
C ASP A 26 7.71 4.95 -19.67
N VAL A 27 7.07 5.22 -18.52
CA VAL A 27 7.73 5.79 -17.34
C VAL A 27 7.67 4.79 -16.19
N ILE A 28 8.86 4.47 -15.66
CA ILE A 28 9.04 3.59 -14.51
C ILE A 28 9.66 4.41 -13.39
N ILE A 29 9.02 4.46 -12.22
CA ILE A 29 9.55 5.14 -11.03
C ILE A 29 9.98 4.06 -10.03
N ILE A 30 11.24 4.09 -9.62
CA ILE A 30 11.82 3.21 -8.60
C ILE A 30 12.03 3.97 -7.28
N ASN A 31 12.25 3.25 -6.18
CA ASN A 31 12.53 3.84 -4.85
C ASN A 31 11.44 4.83 -4.36
N ALA A 32 10.17 4.57 -4.66
CA ALA A 32 9.06 5.48 -4.34
C ALA A 32 8.94 5.84 -2.84
N GLU A 33 9.48 5.01 -1.93
CA GLU A 33 9.56 5.27 -0.50
C GLU A 33 10.50 6.42 -0.11
N HIS A 34 11.48 6.73 -0.96
CA HIS A 34 12.48 7.77 -0.74
C HIS A 34 12.10 9.11 -1.36
N ALA A 35 11.00 9.17 -2.11
CA ALA A 35 10.41 10.43 -2.57
C ALA A 35 10.06 11.33 -1.39
N VAL A 36 10.16 12.64 -1.58
CA VAL A 36 10.05 13.62 -0.49
C VAL A 36 8.84 14.54 -0.67
N ILE A 37 8.19 14.85 0.44
CA ILE A 37 7.16 15.87 0.56
C ILE A 37 7.67 16.98 1.48
N THR A 38 7.66 18.22 1.01
CA THR A 38 8.03 19.38 1.79
C THR A 38 6.94 19.75 2.80
N GLY A 39 7.35 20.25 3.97
CA GLY A 39 6.47 20.72 5.04
C GLY A 39 6.74 20.04 6.40
N LYS A 40 6.19 20.64 7.47
CA LYS A 40 6.30 20.10 8.85
C LYS A 40 5.68 18.71 8.95
N LYS A 41 6.36 17.80 9.66
CA LYS A 41 5.97 16.38 9.80
C LYS A 41 4.55 16.18 10.33
N SER A 42 4.19 16.90 11.40
CA SER A 42 2.86 16.85 12.01
C SER A 42 1.76 17.20 11.00
N TYR A 43 1.93 18.31 10.28
CA TYR A 43 0.97 18.78 9.29
C TYR A 43 0.81 17.81 8.12
N VAL A 44 1.92 17.30 7.57
CA VAL A 44 1.90 16.34 6.47
C VAL A 44 1.16 15.07 6.88
N PHE A 45 1.43 14.52 8.07
CA PHE A 45 0.78 13.32 8.58
C PHE A 45 -0.71 13.54 8.82
N ALA A 46 -1.09 14.63 9.48
CA ALA A 46 -2.48 14.99 9.72
C ALA A 46 -3.27 15.12 8.40
N ARG A 47 -2.69 15.80 7.40
CA ARG A 47 -3.30 15.96 6.07
C ARG A 47 -3.56 14.62 5.37
N TYR A 48 -2.62 13.68 5.46
CA TYR A 48 -2.79 12.36 4.85
C TYR A 48 -3.78 11.48 5.63
N LYS A 49 -3.78 11.57 6.96
CA LYS A 49 -4.76 10.90 7.82
C LYS A 49 -6.18 11.38 7.52
N GLN A 50 -6.40 12.70 7.49
CA GLN A 50 -7.69 13.30 7.15
C GLN A 50 -8.20 12.90 5.74
N ARG A 51 -7.30 12.65 4.77
CA ARG A 51 -7.72 12.14 3.46
C ARG A 51 -8.27 10.72 3.55
N ILE A 52 -7.64 9.85 4.35
CA ILE A 52 -8.11 8.48 4.55
C ILE A 52 -9.40 8.46 5.36
N ASP A 53 -9.50 9.32 6.36
CA ASP A 53 -10.69 9.41 7.23
C ASP A 53 -11.91 9.99 6.49
N ARG A 54 -11.71 10.70 5.37
CA ARG A 54 -12.77 11.16 4.44
C ARG A 54 -13.46 10.03 3.66
N ALA A 55 -13.36 8.79 4.14
CA ALA A 55 -14.14 7.70 3.59
C ALA A 55 -15.64 8.01 3.74
N ASP A 56 -16.42 7.54 2.77
CA ASP A 56 -17.87 7.62 2.82
C ASP A 56 -18.38 6.84 4.04
N ILE A 57 -19.17 7.50 4.89
CA ILE A 57 -19.69 6.92 6.13
C ILE A 57 -20.71 5.81 5.82
N ALA A 58 -21.57 6.02 4.82
CA ALA A 58 -22.66 5.11 4.47
C ALA A 58 -22.13 3.90 3.68
N ASN A 59 -21.24 4.13 2.71
CA ASN A 59 -20.63 3.04 1.96
C ASN A 59 -19.12 3.28 1.73
N PRO A 60 -18.28 2.82 2.68
CA PRO A 60 -16.83 2.94 2.58
C PRO A 60 -16.23 2.32 1.31
N ARG A 61 -16.94 1.39 0.65
CA ARG A 61 -16.48 0.73 -0.58
C ARG A 61 -16.66 1.60 -1.83
N LYS A 62 -17.67 2.47 -1.89
CA LYS A 62 -17.95 3.33 -3.05
C LYS A 62 -17.29 4.71 -2.94
N GLY A 63 -16.84 5.10 -1.74
CA GLY A 63 -16.20 6.38 -1.48
C GLY A 63 -14.81 6.57 -2.09
N PRO A 64 -14.16 7.72 -1.81
CA PRO A 64 -12.84 8.04 -2.33
C PRO A 64 -11.75 7.14 -1.72
N HIS A 65 -11.15 6.30 -2.55
CA HIS A 65 -10.07 5.40 -2.11
C HIS A 65 -8.72 6.12 -2.09
N PHE A 66 -8.08 6.23 -0.92
CA PHE A 66 -6.72 6.75 -0.79
C PHE A 66 -5.72 5.62 -0.52
N PRO A 67 -4.67 5.47 -1.35
CA PRO A 67 -3.67 4.43 -1.17
C PRO A 67 -2.77 4.73 0.02
N ARG A 68 -2.38 3.68 0.73
CA ARG A 68 -1.48 3.75 1.90
C ARG A 68 -0.04 3.35 1.55
N THR A 69 0.17 2.64 0.44
CA THR A 69 1.50 2.19 0.00
C THR A 69 2.28 3.34 -0.67
N PRO A 70 3.63 3.34 -0.61
CA PRO A 70 4.42 4.41 -1.23
C PRO A 70 4.17 4.50 -2.74
N GLU A 71 4.15 3.35 -3.42
CA GLU A 71 3.82 3.22 -4.84
C GLU A 71 2.47 3.84 -5.17
N GLY A 72 1.45 3.52 -4.37
CA GLY A 72 0.10 4.03 -4.58
C GLY A 72 0.00 5.54 -4.35
N ILE A 73 0.70 6.07 -3.34
CA ILE A 73 0.74 7.52 -3.07
C ILE A 73 1.34 8.27 -4.26
N VAL A 74 2.51 7.84 -4.74
CA VAL A 74 3.19 8.44 -5.90
C VAL A 74 2.35 8.26 -7.17
N LYS A 75 1.82 7.05 -7.43
CA LYS A 75 0.95 6.78 -8.58
C LYS A 75 -0.32 7.62 -8.57
N ARG A 76 -0.89 7.88 -7.39
CA ARG A 76 -2.06 8.78 -7.26
C ARG A 76 -1.67 10.23 -7.55
N ALA A 77 -0.50 10.68 -7.14
CA ALA A 77 0.00 12.03 -7.45
C ALA A 77 0.12 12.23 -8.97
N VAL A 78 0.78 11.30 -9.67
CA VAL A 78 0.88 11.33 -11.14
C VAL A 78 -0.50 11.26 -11.80
N ARG A 79 -1.38 10.35 -11.35
CA ARG A 79 -2.76 10.24 -11.85
C ARG A 79 -3.55 11.54 -11.69
N GLY A 80 -3.33 12.28 -10.60
CA GLY A 80 -3.97 13.57 -10.34
C GLY A 80 -3.59 14.66 -11.34
N MET A 81 -2.40 14.56 -11.94
CA MET A 81 -1.89 15.49 -12.95
C MET A 81 -2.28 15.07 -14.39
N LEU A 82 -2.81 13.86 -14.57
CA LEU A 82 -3.27 13.35 -15.86
C LEU A 82 -4.79 13.53 -16.02
N PRO A 83 -5.29 13.75 -17.25
CA PRO A 83 -6.72 13.72 -17.58
C PRO A 83 -7.24 12.27 -17.61
N HIS A 84 -7.11 11.55 -16.49
CA HIS A 84 -7.35 10.11 -16.34
C HIS A 84 -8.80 9.67 -16.59
N LYS A 85 -9.74 10.61 -16.64
CA LYS A 85 -11.13 10.34 -17.06
C LYS A 85 -11.27 10.23 -18.58
N LYS A 86 -10.34 10.76 -19.39
CA LYS A 86 -10.34 10.68 -20.87
C LYS A 86 -9.52 9.47 -21.37
N SER A 87 -9.76 9.02 -22.60
CA SER A 87 -9.04 7.88 -23.22
C SER A 87 -7.52 8.07 -23.20
N ARG A 88 -7.03 9.20 -23.72
CA ARG A 88 -5.61 9.59 -23.74
C ARG A 88 -4.94 9.49 -22.36
N GLY A 89 -5.62 9.97 -21.32
CA GLY A 89 -5.08 9.92 -19.95
C GLY A 89 -5.07 8.51 -19.35
N ARG A 90 -6.04 7.64 -19.71
CA ARG A 90 -6.05 6.24 -19.29
C ARG A 90 -4.93 5.44 -19.95
N GLU A 91 -4.66 5.69 -21.23
CA GLU A 91 -3.56 5.07 -21.97
C GLU A 91 -2.21 5.49 -21.38
N ALA A 92 -2.01 6.79 -21.13
CA ALA A 92 -0.84 7.31 -20.42
C ALA A 92 -0.67 6.63 -19.05
N LEU A 93 -1.74 6.48 -18.26
CA LEU A 93 -1.64 5.86 -16.93
C LEU A 93 -1.29 4.36 -16.97
N LYS A 94 -1.63 3.64 -18.05
CA LYS A 94 -1.25 2.22 -18.22
C LYS A 94 0.26 2.05 -18.40
N LYS A 95 0.92 3.05 -18.99
CA LYS A 95 2.37 3.11 -19.23
C LYS A 95 3.19 3.41 -17.98
N LEU A 96 2.53 3.85 -16.89
CA LEU A 96 3.18 4.16 -15.62
C LEU A 96 3.33 2.93 -14.71
N ARG A 97 4.57 2.61 -14.35
CA ARG A 97 4.89 1.63 -13.28
C ARG A 97 5.63 2.34 -12.15
N VAL A 98 5.27 2.02 -10.91
CA VAL A 98 5.89 2.60 -9.71
C VAL A 98 6.21 1.45 -8.77
N PHE A 99 7.44 1.41 -8.27
CA PHE A 99 7.94 0.34 -7.40
C PHE A 99 8.47 0.91 -6.08
N ARG A 100 8.26 0.14 -5.01
CA ARG A 100 8.99 0.26 -3.76
C ARG A 100 10.33 -0.46 -3.91
N GLY A 101 11.43 0.24 -3.70
CA GLY A 101 12.79 -0.25 -3.99
C GLY A 101 13.07 -0.43 -5.48
N ILE A 102 14.11 -1.22 -5.78
CA ILE A 102 14.56 -1.53 -7.13
C ILE A 102 14.29 -3.03 -7.40
N PRO A 103 13.37 -3.37 -8.31
CA PRO A 103 13.19 -4.76 -8.75
C PRO A 103 14.43 -5.24 -9.54
N GLU A 104 14.80 -6.53 -9.40
CA GLU A 104 15.99 -7.14 -10.03
C GLU A 104 16.10 -6.92 -11.55
N LYS A 105 14.96 -6.77 -12.23
CA LYS A 105 14.89 -6.51 -13.67
C LYS A 105 15.49 -5.16 -14.10
N TYR A 106 15.63 -4.19 -13.18
CA TYR A 106 16.09 -2.84 -13.49
C TYR A 106 17.39 -2.55 -12.72
N LYS A 107 18.45 -2.10 -13.41
CA LYS A 107 19.80 -2.02 -12.80
C LYS A 107 20.20 -0.66 -12.21
N LYS A 108 19.64 0.46 -12.67
CA LYS A 108 19.70 1.80 -12.03
C LYS A 108 18.79 2.73 -12.82
N GLY A 109 18.19 3.73 -12.18
CA GLY A 109 17.38 4.74 -12.87
C GLY A 109 18.24 5.79 -13.57
N ASP A 110 17.68 6.45 -14.58
CA ASP A 110 18.31 7.63 -15.19
C ASP A 110 18.23 8.80 -14.20
N ASP A 111 19.30 9.59 -14.10
CA ASP A 111 19.28 10.84 -13.34
C ASP A 111 18.40 11.86 -14.07
N VAL A 112 17.30 12.24 -13.44
CA VAL A 112 16.36 13.18 -14.03
C VAL A 112 16.71 14.59 -13.59
N PRO A 113 16.78 15.58 -14.50
CA PRO A 113 17.08 16.98 -14.16
C PRO A 113 15.87 17.65 -13.52
N ILE A 114 15.50 17.21 -12.32
CA ILE A 114 14.40 17.73 -11.52
C ILE A 114 14.96 18.21 -10.21
N ALA A 115 14.34 19.25 -9.65
CA ALA A 115 14.72 19.79 -8.36
C ALA A 115 14.75 18.70 -7.28
N THR A 116 15.97 18.29 -6.96
CA THR A 116 16.33 17.54 -5.77
C THR A 116 16.28 18.52 -4.60
N ILE A 117 16.03 18.03 -3.39
CA ILE A 117 16.22 18.88 -2.21
C ILE A 117 17.72 19.19 -2.11
N VAL A 118 18.07 20.45 -2.38
CA VAL A 118 19.43 20.98 -2.22
C VAL A 118 19.62 21.43 -0.77
N ASP A 119 18.57 21.98 -0.15
CA ASP A 119 18.65 22.60 1.18
C ASP A 119 18.03 21.75 2.30
N LYS A 120 18.88 21.36 3.26
CA LYS A 120 18.50 20.57 4.46
C LYS A 120 17.67 21.37 5.47
N THR A 121 17.52 22.68 5.28
CA THR A 121 16.93 23.62 6.27
C THR A 121 15.41 23.53 6.33
N SER A 122 14.74 23.21 5.21
CA SER A 122 13.28 23.11 5.18
C SER A 122 12.82 21.75 5.73
N PRO A 123 11.84 21.70 6.65
CA PRO A 123 11.32 20.43 7.14
C PRO A 123 10.71 19.64 5.98
N TYR A 124 11.07 18.36 5.91
CA TYR A 124 10.59 17.45 4.88
C TYR A 124 10.27 16.08 5.47
N VAL A 125 9.48 15.31 4.73
CA VAL A 125 9.05 13.97 5.12
C VAL A 125 9.16 13.03 3.92
N LYS A 126 9.76 11.87 4.12
CA LYS A 126 9.81 10.82 3.10
C LYS A 126 8.45 10.13 2.96
N VAL A 127 8.04 9.78 1.74
CA VAL A 127 6.76 9.09 1.47
C VAL A 127 6.69 7.75 2.21
N GLY A 128 7.82 7.06 2.38
CA GLY A 128 7.90 5.84 3.17
C GLY A 128 7.51 6.03 4.65
N GLU A 129 7.82 7.17 5.26
CA GLU A 129 7.41 7.47 6.64
C GLU A 129 5.90 7.68 6.75
N ILE A 130 5.31 8.38 5.77
CA ILE A 130 3.86 8.57 5.69
C ILE A 130 3.17 7.22 5.54
N SER A 131 3.67 6.38 4.63
CA SER A 131 3.11 5.04 4.41
C SER A 131 3.16 4.18 5.67
N LYS A 132 4.30 4.18 6.38
CA LYS A 132 4.47 3.46 7.65
C LYS A 132 3.53 3.97 8.76
N PHE A 133 3.21 5.26 8.74
CA PHE A 133 2.26 5.84 9.69
C PHE A 133 0.80 5.45 9.39
N LEU A 134 0.44 5.29 8.10
CA LEU A 134 -0.93 5.00 7.66
C LEU A 134 -1.30 3.52 7.69
N ILE A 135 -0.30 2.62 7.72
CA ILE A 135 -0.49 1.16 7.72
C ILE A 135 -0.29 0.64 9.16
N ALA A 136 -0.96 -0.47 9.51
CA ALA A 136 -0.66 -1.19 10.75
C ALA A 136 0.80 -1.65 10.75
N ARG A 137 1.55 -1.30 11.80
CA ARG A 137 2.97 -1.65 11.94
C ARG A 137 3.11 -2.74 12.99
N ALA A 138 3.56 -3.91 12.57
CA ALA A 138 4.06 -4.95 13.46
C ALA A 138 5.59 -4.83 13.63
N VAL A 139 6.05 -4.98 14.85
CA VAL A 139 7.47 -5.10 15.23
C VAL A 139 7.61 -6.47 15.89
N LEU A 140 8.40 -7.33 15.28
CA LEU A 140 8.73 -8.66 15.79
C LEU A 140 10.11 -8.57 16.45
N ARG A 141 10.26 -9.24 17.60
CA ARG A 141 11.52 -9.40 18.33
C ARG A 141 11.57 -10.82 18.88
N GLU A 142 12.76 -11.36 19.08
CA GLU A 142 12.93 -12.61 19.83
C GLU A 142 12.41 -12.43 21.25
N GLY A 143 11.64 -13.41 21.74
CA GLY A 143 10.87 -13.27 22.97
C GLY A 143 10.15 -14.55 23.40
N LYS A 144 9.09 -14.38 24.19
CA LYS A 144 8.30 -15.46 24.83
C LYS A 144 6.86 -15.52 24.30
N GLY A 145 6.61 -15.10 23.07
CA GLY A 145 5.27 -15.10 22.47
C GLY A 145 4.32 -13.99 22.93
N ARG A 146 4.83 -12.87 23.45
CA ARG A 146 3.96 -11.79 23.94
C ARG A 146 3.42 -10.93 22.81
N VAL A 147 2.09 -10.98 22.60
CA VAL A 147 1.41 -10.18 21.57
C VAL A 147 0.68 -8.97 22.16
N HIS A 148 1.06 -7.77 21.71
CA HIS A 148 0.45 -6.49 22.12
C HIS A 148 -0.12 -5.73 20.92
N VAL A 149 -1.37 -5.30 21.01
CA VAL A 149 -2.06 -4.45 20.02
C VAL A 149 -2.36 -3.10 20.67
N ASN A 150 -1.78 -2.02 20.16
CA ASN A 150 -1.93 -0.65 20.69
C ASN A 150 -1.65 -0.54 22.20
N ASN A 151 -0.60 -1.24 22.66
CA ASN A 151 -0.22 -1.40 24.08
C ASN A 151 -1.19 -2.25 24.94
N THR A 152 -2.25 -2.81 24.38
CA THR A 152 -3.13 -3.77 25.07
C THR A 152 -2.69 -5.20 24.73
N PRO A 153 -2.53 -6.11 25.71
CA PRO A 153 -2.21 -7.50 25.42
C PRO A 153 -3.39 -8.19 24.72
N LEU A 154 -3.09 -9.09 23.77
CA LEU A 154 -4.11 -9.72 22.91
C LEU A 154 -5.26 -10.43 23.68
N PRO A 155 -5.02 -11.14 24.80
CA PRO A 155 -6.10 -11.78 25.56
C PRO A 155 -7.17 -10.81 26.07
N LEU A 156 -6.78 -9.57 26.34
CA LEU A 156 -7.67 -8.51 26.84
C LEU A 156 -8.32 -7.68 25.73
N TYR A 157 -8.02 -8.00 24.45
CA TYR A 157 -8.56 -7.25 23.33
C TYR A 157 -10.06 -7.51 23.15
N ARG A 158 -10.86 -6.45 23.18
CA ARG A 158 -12.30 -6.50 22.92
C ARG A 158 -12.62 -5.70 21.64
N PRO A 159 -13.57 -6.14 20.80
CA PRO A 159 -14.51 -7.26 20.97
C PRO A 159 -13.90 -8.65 20.66
N GLU A 160 -14.51 -9.71 21.19
CA GLU A 160 -14.00 -11.10 21.07
C GLU A 160 -13.88 -11.56 19.62
N MET A 161 -14.85 -11.21 18.77
CA MET A 161 -14.80 -11.51 17.33
C MET A 161 -13.56 -10.94 16.64
N ALA A 162 -13.12 -9.75 17.04
CA ALA A 162 -11.91 -9.13 16.51
C ALA A 162 -10.65 -9.82 17.04
N LYS A 163 -10.67 -10.25 18.30
CA LYS A 163 -9.59 -11.02 18.93
C LYS A 163 -9.39 -12.37 18.24
N LEU A 164 -10.46 -13.14 18.02
CA LEU A 164 -10.40 -14.43 17.31
C LEU A 164 -9.74 -14.27 15.94
N LYS A 165 -10.11 -13.22 15.20
CA LYS A 165 -9.53 -12.91 13.89
C LYS A 165 -8.03 -12.59 13.96
N ILE A 166 -7.58 -11.91 15.01
CA ILE A 166 -6.16 -11.61 15.22
C ILE A 166 -5.38 -12.88 15.62
N GLN A 167 -6.02 -13.83 16.30
CA GLN A 167 -5.40 -15.07 16.75
C GLN A 167 -5.18 -16.10 15.63
N GLU A 168 -5.98 -16.08 14.55
CA GLU A 168 -5.85 -17.01 13.41
C GLU A 168 -4.39 -17.24 12.92
N PRO A 169 -3.61 -16.19 12.56
CA PRO A 169 -2.24 -16.39 12.09
C PRO A 169 -1.29 -16.93 13.16
N LEU A 170 -1.57 -16.69 14.44
CA LEU A 170 -0.77 -17.20 15.55
C LEU A 170 -1.01 -18.70 15.72
N ILE A 171 -2.27 -19.13 15.69
CA ILE A 171 -2.65 -20.55 15.80
C ILE A 171 -2.02 -21.36 14.66
N LEU A 172 -2.08 -20.83 13.44
CA LEU A 172 -1.50 -21.49 12.26
C LEU A 172 0.05 -21.52 12.26
N ALA A 173 0.71 -20.62 12.99
CA ALA A 173 2.16 -20.57 13.08
C ALA A 173 2.74 -21.53 14.14
N GLY A 174 1.90 -22.09 15.02
CA GLY A 174 2.30 -23.05 16.05
C GLY A 174 3.51 -22.56 16.87
N ASP A 175 4.54 -23.41 16.93
CA ASP A 175 5.73 -23.25 17.78
C ASP A 175 6.53 -21.97 17.50
N LEU A 176 6.40 -21.39 16.29
CA LEU A 176 7.10 -20.15 15.95
C LEU A 176 6.65 -18.98 16.83
N VAL A 177 5.41 -18.99 17.31
CA VAL A 177 4.86 -17.90 18.11
C VAL A 177 5.56 -17.79 19.46
N ASP A 178 5.93 -18.91 20.08
CA ASP A 178 6.54 -18.90 21.41
C ASP A 178 7.92 -18.25 21.42
N THR A 179 8.58 -18.20 20.27
CA THR A 179 9.91 -17.60 20.10
C THR A 179 9.87 -16.09 19.80
N VAL A 180 8.70 -15.52 19.48
CA VAL A 180 8.60 -14.15 18.96
C VAL A 180 7.63 -13.29 19.75
N ASP A 181 8.13 -12.19 20.30
CA ASP A 181 7.30 -11.10 20.83
C ASP A 181 6.84 -10.18 19.70
N ILE A 182 5.54 -9.87 19.69
CA ILE A 182 4.89 -9.11 18.61
C ILE A 182 4.24 -7.85 19.18
N LYS A 183 4.75 -6.67 18.79
CA LYS A 183 4.13 -5.38 19.12
C LYS A 183 3.52 -4.72 17.88
N ILE A 184 2.24 -4.38 17.96
CA ILE A 184 1.45 -3.91 16.82
C ILE A 184 0.82 -2.56 17.13
N ASN A 185 0.99 -1.61 16.22
CA ASN A 185 0.31 -0.32 16.27
C ASN A 185 -0.64 -0.20 15.07
N VAL A 186 -1.92 0.06 15.33
CA VAL A 186 -2.97 0.20 14.33
C VAL A 186 -3.88 1.37 14.68
N GLN A 187 -4.32 2.16 13.69
CA GLN A 187 -5.25 3.27 13.87
C GLN A 187 -6.28 3.32 12.73
N GLY A 188 -7.49 3.84 13.02
CA GLY A 188 -8.57 4.06 12.05
C GLY A 188 -9.41 2.80 11.74
N GLY A 189 -10.35 2.85 10.78
CA GLY A 189 -10.98 1.67 10.16
C GLY A 189 -11.98 0.83 10.98
N GLY A 190 -12.34 1.23 12.21
CA GLY A 190 -13.25 0.50 13.09
C GLY A 190 -12.68 -0.82 13.64
N PHE A 191 -13.33 -1.45 14.62
CA PHE A 191 -12.80 -2.64 15.31
C PHE A 191 -12.45 -3.79 14.34
N MET A 192 -13.36 -4.13 13.41
CA MET A 192 -13.11 -5.24 12.46
C MET A 192 -12.05 -4.90 11.42
N GLY A 193 -12.03 -3.67 10.90
CA GLY A 193 -11.01 -3.25 9.93
C GLY A 193 -9.62 -3.17 10.56
N GLN A 194 -9.52 -2.84 11.85
CA GLN A 194 -8.27 -2.92 12.60
C GLN A 194 -7.83 -4.37 12.78
N ALA A 195 -8.74 -5.26 13.19
CA ALA A 195 -8.45 -6.68 13.34
C ALA A 195 -7.90 -7.30 12.05
N ASP A 196 -8.51 -6.98 10.90
CA ASP A 196 -8.01 -7.41 9.58
C ASP A 196 -6.60 -6.89 9.30
N ALA A 197 -6.34 -5.62 9.58
CA ALA A 197 -5.02 -5.03 9.35
C ALA A 197 -3.96 -5.65 10.28
N VAL A 198 -4.32 -5.94 11.53
CA VAL A 198 -3.46 -6.61 12.53
C VAL A 198 -3.18 -8.04 12.08
N ARG A 199 -4.20 -8.80 11.70
CA ARG A 199 -4.09 -10.17 11.15
C ARG A 199 -3.11 -10.23 9.98
N ILE A 200 -3.26 -9.34 9.01
CA ILE A 200 -2.38 -9.26 7.83
C ILE A 200 -0.94 -8.90 8.24
N ALA A 201 -0.77 -7.99 9.20
CA ALA A 201 0.54 -7.54 9.64
C ALA A 201 1.31 -8.67 10.38
N ILE A 202 0.62 -9.45 11.22
CA ILE A 202 1.19 -10.61 11.90
C ILE A 202 1.61 -11.66 10.87
N ALA A 203 0.70 -12.08 9.99
CA ALA A 203 0.98 -13.13 9.02
C ALA A 203 2.16 -12.78 8.10
N ARG A 204 2.20 -11.56 7.56
CA ARG A 204 3.34 -11.08 6.76
C ARG A 204 4.63 -10.96 7.57
N GLY A 205 4.51 -10.62 8.85
CA GLY A 205 5.64 -10.53 9.77
C GLY A 205 6.28 -11.89 10.01
N LEU A 206 5.45 -12.90 10.34
CA LEU A 206 5.90 -14.26 10.62
C LEU A 206 6.52 -14.93 9.40
N VAL A 207 5.87 -14.85 8.22
CA VAL A 207 6.46 -15.38 6.97
C VAL A 207 7.80 -14.72 6.64
N LYS A 208 7.93 -13.41 6.90
CA LYS A 208 9.21 -12.72 6.67
C LYS A 208 10.26 -13.12 7.70
N TRP A 209 9.84 -13.42 8.93
CA TRP A 209 10.72 -13.79 10.03
C TRP A 209 11.29 -15.19 9.84
N SER A 210 10.44 -16.19 9.61
CA SER A 210 10.91 -17.58 9.47
C SER A 210 11.54 -17.85 8.10
N GLN A 211 11.18 -17.08 7.07
CA GLN A 211 11.61 -17.30 5.68
C GLN A 211 11.21 -18.67 5.09
N ASP A 212 10.43 -19.47 5.81
CA ASP A 212 10.00 -20.79 5.37
C ASP A 212 8.88 -20.68 4.32
N MET A 213 8.96 -21.52 3.29
CA MET A 213 7.95 -21.62 2.25
C MET A 213 6.66 -22.27 2.78
N ASP A 214 6.78 -23.19 3.74
CA ASP A 214 5.66 -23.99 4.25
C ASP A 214 4.63 -23.12 4.98
N LEU A 215 5.06 -22.21 5.87
CA LEU A 215 4.15 -21.31 6.58
C LEU A 215 3.37 -20.42 5.62
N ARG A 216 4.02 -20.00 4.53
CA ARG A 216 3.40 -19.20 3.49
C ARG A 216 2.30 -19.98 2.77
N GLU A 217 2.53 -21.24 2.46
CA GLU A 217 1.55 -22.13 1.81
C GLU A 217 0.35 -22.39 2.73
N ILE A 218 0.60 -22.75 4.00
CA ILE A 218 -0.45 -22.91 5.01
C ILE A 218 -1.36 -21.68 5.09
N TYR A 219 -0.78 -20.47 5.09
CA TYR A 219 -1.54 -19.23 5.09
C TYR A 219 -2.32 -18.99 3.80
N MET A 220 -1.78 -19.37 2.64
CA MET A 220 -2.49 -19.22 1.36
C MET A 220 -3.67 -20.16 1.24
N ASP A 221 -3.53 -21.39 1.73
CA ASP A 221 -4.54 -22.44 1.69
C ASP A 221 -5.69 -22.16 2.64
N TYR A 222 -5.38 -21.70 3.86
CA TYR A 222 -6.41 -21.30 4.81
C TYR A 222 -7.15 -20.04 4.34
N ASP A 223 -6.42 -18.94 4.09
CA ASP A 223 -7.03 -17.70 3.62
C ASP A 223 -6.02 -16.79 2.91
N LYS A 224 -6.12 -16.75 1.59
CA LYS A 224 -5.35 -15.84 0.71
C LYS A 224 -5.41 -14.37 1.12
N THR A 225 -6.47 -13.90 1.77
CA THR A 225 -6.60 -12.51 2.20
C THR A 225 -5.62 -12.17 3.33
N MET A 226 -5.15 -13.15 4.09
CA MET A 226 -4.19 -12.98 5.17
C MET A 226 -2.86 -12.43 4.66
N LEU A 227 -2.40 -12.90 3.49
CA LEU A 227 -1.18 -12.40 2.84
C LEU A 227 -1.44 -11.29 1.83
N LYS A 228 -2.55 -11.35 1.06
CA LYS A 228 -2.84 -10.38 -0.01
C LYS A 228 -3.46 -9.08 0.51
N GLY A 229 -4.28 -9.16 1.56
CA GLY A 229 -5.01 -8.05 2.17
C GLY A 229 -6.17 -7.49 1.32
N ASP A 230 -6.60 -8.21 0.30
CA ASP A 230 -7.73 -7.83 -0.56
C ASP A 230 -8.70 -9.01 -0.64
N SER A 231 -9.87 -8.86 -0.02
CA SER A 231 -10.94 -9.86 0.01
C SER A 231 -11.71 -9.99 -1.30
N ARG A 232 -11.45 -9.12 -2.28
CA ARG A 232 -12.15 -9.16 -3.56
C ARG A 232 -11.70 -10.37 -4.37
N ARG A 233 -12.69 -11.16 -4.78
CA ARG A 233 -12.55 -12.20 -5.79
C ARG A 233 -13.09 -11.67 -7.13
N THR A 234 -12.44 -12.05 -8.21
CA THR A 234 -13.04 -11.88 -9.54
C THR A 234 -14.29 -12.76 -9.57
N GLU A 235 -15.42 -12.23 -10.03
CA GLU A 235 -16.62 -13.05 -10.22
C GLU A 235 -16.31 -14.19 -11.21
N PRO A 236 -16.89 -15.40 -11.00
CA PRO A 236 -16.81 -16.47 -11.99
C PRO A 236 -17.24 -15.99 -13.37
N HIS A 237 -16.57 -16.51 -14.40
CA HIS A 237 -16.87 -16.16 -15.78
C HIS A 237 -18.30 -16.60 -16.12
N LYS A 238 -19.17 -15.64 -16.44
CA LYS A 238 -20.55 -15.93 -16.87
C LYS A 238 -20.55 -16.32 -18.35
N PRO A 239 -21.39 -17.26 -18.82
CA PRO A 239 -21.43 -17.68 -20.22
C PRO A 239 -21.69 -16.54 -21.23
N ASN A 240 -22.40 -15.49 -20.81
CA ASN A 240 -22.65 -14.28 -21.60
C ASN A 240 -21.55 -13.20 -21.48
N ALA A 241 -20.55 -13.41 -20.63
CA ALA A 241 -19.41 -12.54 -20.51
C ALA A 241 -18.38 -12.90 -21.58
N SER A 242 -17.78 -11.90 -22.24
CA SER A 242 -16.65 -12.15 -23.14
C SER A 242 -15.46 -12.67 -22.33
N SER A 243 -14.72 -13.66 -22.87
CA SER A 243 -13.45 -14.15 -22.30
C SER A 243 -12.40 -13.04 -22.09
N LYS A 244 -12.56 -11.89 -22.76
CA LYS A 244 -11.74 -10.68 -22.60
C LYS A 244 -12.15 -9.81 -21.39
N GLY A 245 -13.18 -10.20 -20.63
CA GLY A 245 -13.61 -9.56 -19.39
C GLY A 245 -14.56 -8.36 -19.54
N PRO A 246 -14.93 -7.69 -18.42
CA PRO A 246 -16.00 -6.68 -18.35
C PRO A 246 -15.81 -5.39 -19.17
N ARG A 247 -14.66 -5.20 -19.83
CA ARG A 247 -14.34 -4.01 -20.65
C ARG A 247 -13.92 -4.35 -22.07
N ALA A 248 -14.27 -5.55 -22.55
CA ALA A 248 -13.92 -6.01 -23.88
C ALA A 248 -14.57 -5.17 -25.00
N LYS A 249 -15.84 -4.76 -24.81
CA LYS A 249 -16.50 -3.82 -25.72
C LYS A 249 -16.13 -2.41 -25.31
N LYS A 250 -15.36 -1.69 -26.16
CA LYS A 250 -15.22 -0.23 -26.05
C LYS A 250 -16.63 0.36 -26.15
N GLN A 251 -17.09 1.05 -25.10
CA GLN A 251 -18.34 1.79 -25.14
C GLN A 251 -18.20 2.85 -26.23
N LYS A 252 -18.92 2.69 -27.34
CA LYS A 252 -18.94 3.69 -28.41
C LYS A 252 -19.65 4.92 -27.83
N SER A 253 -19.00 6.08 -27.85
CA SER A 253 -19.71 7.34 -27.65
C SER A 253 -20.35 7.69 -28.98
N TYR A 254 -21.68 7.69 -29.05
CA TYR A 254 -22.37 8.42 -30.09
C TYR A 254 -22.27 9.88 -29.70
N ARG A 255 -21.44 10.61 -30.42
CA ARG A 255 -21.31 12.06 -30.32
C ARG A 255 -21.18 12.61 -31.72
#